data_AF-A0A165YWZ4-F1
#
_entry.id   AF-A0A165YWZ4-F1
#
_cell.length_a   1.000
_cell.length_b   1.000
_cell.length_c   1.000
_cell.angle_alpha   90.00
_cell.angle_beta   90.00
_cell.angle_gamma   90.00
#
_symmetry.space_group_name_H-M   'P 1'
#
loop_
_entity.id
_entity.type
_entity.pdbx_description
1 polymer ?
#
loop_
_entity_poly.entity_id
_entity_poly.type
_entity_poly.pdbx_seq_one_letter_code
_entity_poly.pdbx_strand_id
1 'polypeptide(L)'
;MRDAEADFDCLVSPANSYGIMDGGIDMYISRAFGAGGDILTLSRAVQDDLYKRWYGFAPPTSCTLVRIPSHLRNTQYPRCGVLAICPTMRIPMNVSWHEDLVYNLMWTLLCELEHWNEEAKEEDKIRKVAIPGLATGIGAYDPEKCARQMVLAVKFFREARSQEGKERLANRAWTTNAFNILENAMQVADN
;
A
#
# COMPACT_ATOMS: atom_id res chain seq x y z
N MET A 1 8.45 -30.25 8.89
CA MET A 1 7.48 -29.34 8.22
C MET A 1 8.31 -28.49 7.28
N ARG A 2 7.96 -28.43 5.99
CA ARG A 2 8.61 -27.48 5.07
C ARG A 2 8.01 -26.12 5.42
N ASP A 3 8.80 -25.26 6.02
CA ASP A 3 8.40 -23.89 6.34
C ASP A 3 7.94 -23.23 5.04
N ALA A 4 6.72 -22.69 5.05
CA ALA A 4 6.21 -21.94 3.92
C ALA A 4 7.04 -20.65 3.81
N GLU A 5 8.08 -20.65 2.97
CA GLU A 5 8.74 -19.42 2.55
C GLU A 5 7.66 -18.51 1.97
N ALA A 6 7.40 -17.38 2.64
CA ALA A 6 6.34 -16.50 2.19
C ALA A 6 6.75 -15.86 0.85
N ASP A 7 5.91 -16.09 -0.15
CA ASP A 7 6.27 -15.99 -1.56
C ASP A 7 5.78 -14.67 -2.17
N PHE A 8 6.37 -13.54 -1.77
CA PHE A 8 6.01 -12.21 -2.27
C PHE A 8 7.22 -11.33 -2.58
N ASP A 9 7.03 -10.38 -3.51
CA ASP A 9 8.08 -9.49 -4.01
C ASP A 9 8.04 -8.13 -3.29
N CYS A 10 6.84 -7.71 -2.86
CA CYS A 10 6.57 -6.47 -2.15
C CYS A 10 5.71 -6.71 -0.91
N LEU A 11 6.03 -6.02 0.18
CA LEU A 11 5.24 -5.97 1.41
C LEU A 11 4.69 -4.57 1.61
N VAL A 12 3.42 -4.45 2.00
CA VAL A 12 2.82 -3.15 2.36
C VAL A 12 3.04 -2.86 3.84
N SER A 13 3.53 -1.65 4.12
CA SER A 13 3.67 -1.05 5.44
C SER A 13 2.61 0.06 5.61
N PRO A 14 1.56 -0.15 6.43
CA PRO A 14 0.51 0.83 6.70
C PRO A 14 0.97 1.91 7.70
N ALA A 15 2.06 2.59 7.38
CA ALA A 15 2.79 3.50 8.25
C ALA A 15 2.01 4.81 8.59
N ASN A 16 2.68 5.68 9.34
CA ASN A 16 2.30 7.09 9.44
C ASN A 16 3.01 7.93 8.36
N SER A 17 2.60 9.20 8.21
CA SER A 17 3.12 10.12 7.20
C SER A 17 4.63 10.40 7.25
N TYR A 18 5.31 10.03 8.34
CA TYR A 18 6.75 10.23 8.51
C TYR A 18 7.57 8.94 8.32
N GLY A 19 6.92 7.82 7.96
CA GLY A 19 7.60 6.55 7.73
C GLY A 19 8.27 5.95 8.96
N ILE A 20 7.81 6.32 10.17
CA ILE A 20 8.32 5.74 11.42
C ILE A 20 7.66 4.37 11.62
N MET A 21 8.49 3.33 11.77
CA MET A 21 8.07 1.92 11.74
C MET A 21 8.32 1.22 13.09
N ASP A 22 7.88 1.82 14.18
CA ASP A 22 8.15 1.36 15.56
C ASP A 22 6.91 0.81 16.29
N GLY A 23 5.75 0.81 15.65
CA GLY A 23 4.48 0.36 16.23
C GLY A 23 3.69 -0.59 15.32
N GLY A 24 2.67 -1.23 15.90
CA GLY A 24 1.74 -2.10 15.15
C GLY A 24 2.44 -3.19 14.34
N ILE A 25 2.00 -3.39 13.10
CA ILE A 25 2.65 -4.32 12.17
C ILE A 25 4.02 -3.83 11.72
N ASP A 26 4.22 -2.52 11.60
CA ASP A 26 5.48 -1.94 11.13
C ASP A 26 6.64 -2.27 12.06
N MET A 27 6.40 -2.41 13.37
CA MET A 27 7.40 -2.89 14.32
C MET A 27 7.88 -4.32 13.98
N TYR A 28 7.00 -5.21 13.54
CA TYR A 28 7.38 -6.57 13.13
C TYR A 28 8.13 -6.54 11.79
N ILE A 29 7.74 -5.65 10.87
CA ILE A 29 8.49 -5.43 9.62
C ILE A 29 9.90 -4.93 9.94
N SER A 30 10.05 -3.91 10.81
CA SER A 30 11.35 -3.40 11.25
C SER A 30 12.21 -4.46 11.91
N ARG A 31 11.62 -5.35 12.73
CA ARG A 31 12.35 -6.48 13.33
C ARG A 31 12.78 -7.50 12.28
N ALA A 32 11.94 -7.76 11.28
CA ALA A 32 12.26 -8.69 10.20
C ALA A 32 13.38 -8.14 9.29
N PHE A 33 13.32 -6.85 8.93
CA PHE A 33 14.25 -6.23 7.96
C PHE A 33 15.27 -5.28 8.62
N GLY A 34 15.50 -5.41 9.93
CA GLY A 34 16.43 -4.55 10.69
C GLY A 34 17.88 -5.03 10.69
N ALA A 35 18.16 -6.25 10.21
CA ALA A 35 19.49 -6.86 10.13
C ALA A 35 20.33 -6.77 11.42
N GLY A 36 19.69 -6.89 12.59
CA GLY A 36 20.34 -6.79 13.90
C GLY A 36 20.62 -5.34 14.37
N GLY A 37 20.21 -4.34 13.59
CA GLY A 37 20.22 -2.93 13.99
C GLY A 37 19.11 -2.58 14.98
N ASP A 38 18.99 -1.28 15.29
CA ASP A 38 17.92 -0.78 16.14
C ASP A 38 16.57 -0.78 15.41
N ILE A 39 15.48 -0.56 16.16
CA ILE A 39 14.11 -0.60 15.63
C ILE A 39 13.85 0.45 14.53
N LEU A 40 14.67 1.50 14.46
CA LEU A 40 14.54 2.60 13.50
C LEU A 40 15.43 2.42 12.26
N THR A 41 16.30 1.41 12.21
CA THR A 41 17.18 1.16 11.06
C THR A 41 16.40 1.13 9.74
N LEU A 42 15.30 0.38 9.70
CA LEU A 42 14.45 0.33 8.50
C LEU A 42 13.73 1.66 8.23
N SER A 43 13.27 2.36 9.29
CA SER A 43 12.62 3.66 9.15
C SER A 43 13.54 4.68 8.49
N ARG A 44 14.83 4.72 8.88
CA ARG A 44 15.82 5.63 8.28
C ARG A 44 16.01 5.36 6.78
N ALA A 45 16.11 4.08 6.39
CA ALA A 45 16.24 3.71 4.99
C ALA A 45 15.02 4.14 4.15
N VAL A 46 13.82 4.00 4.71
CA VAL A 46 12.58 4.44 4.07
C VAL A 46 12.47 5.96 3.98
N GLN A 47 12.87 6.66 5.03
CA GLN A 47 12.75 8.12 5.15
C GLN A 47 13.58 8.86 4.09
N ASP A 48 14.70 8.31 3.64
CA ASP A 48 15.48 8.89 2.54
C ASP A 48 14.66 9.01 1.24
N ASP A 49 13.91 7.97 0.89
CA ASP A 49 13.06 7.97 -0.31
C ASP A 49 11.78 8.78 -0.12
N LEU A 50 11.21 8.75 1.09
CA LEU A 50 10.10 9.65 1.44
C LEU A 50 10.53 11.12 1.36
N TYR A 51 11.75 11.46 1.75
CA TYR A 51 12.26 12.83 1.64
C TYR A 51 12.43 13.25 0.18
N LYS A 52 13.02 12.40 -0.66
CA LYS A 52 13.19 12.68 -2.10
C LYS A 52 11.85 12.94 -2.80
N ARG A 53 10.81 12.19 -2.44
CA ARG A 53 9.49 12.28 -3.10
C ARG A 53 8.56 13.31 -2.47
N TRP A 54 8.57 13.40 -1.14
CA TRP A 54 7.56 14.14 -0.37
C TRP A 54 8.12 15.17 0.60
N TYR A 55 9.43 15.41 0.59
CA TYR A 55 10.13 16.34 1.49
C TYR A 55 9.83 16.09 2.98
N GLY A 56 9.68 14.82 3.35
CA GLY A 56 9.53 14.36 4.74
C GLY A 56 8.09 14.22 5.22
N PHE A 57 7.08 14.44 4.37
CA PHE A 57 5.67 14.24 4.71
C PHE A 57 4.92 13.53 3.59
N ALA A 58 4.70 12.22 3.72
CA ALA A 58 3.86 11.47 2.79
C ALA A 58 2.39 11.54 3.24
N PRO A 59 1.48 12.20 2.48
CA PRO A 59 0.09 12.35 2.91
C PRO A 59 -0.61 11.00 3.12
N PRO A 60 -1.57 10.89 4.06
CA PRO A 60 -2.43 9.71 4.15
C PRO A 60 -3.05 9.38 2.79
N THR A 61 -3.23 8.09 2.51
CA THR A 61 -3.70 7.54 1.22
C THR A 61 -2.72 7.65 0.04
N SER A 62 -1.50 8.13 0.25
CA SER A 62 -0.42 8.01 -0.74
C SER A 62 0.28 6.64 -0.67
N CYS A 63 1.03 6.29 -1.71
CA CYS A 63 1.91 5.13 -1.73
C CYS A 63 3.29 5.54 -2.23
N THR A 64 4.34 5.01 -1.62
CA THR A 64 5.72 5.11 -2.11
C THR A 64 6.38 3.75 -2.08
N LEU A 65 6.83 3.26 -3.24
CA LEU A 65 7.59 2.02 -3.32
C LEU A 65 9.07 2.30 -3.04
N VAL A 66 9.60 1.61 -2.04
CA VAL A 66 10.98 1.74 -1.58
C VAL A 66 11.69 0.40 -1.78
N ARG A 67 12.84 0.42 -2.45
CA ARG A 67 13.66 -0.79 -2.58
C ARG A 67 14.38 -1.04 -1.26
N ILE A 68 14.22 -2.24 -0.70
CA ILE A 68 14.88 -2.62 0.55
C ILE A 68 16.39 -2.69 0.27
N PRO A 69 17.23 -1.93 1.00
CA PRO A 69 18.67 -1.98 0.83
C PRO A 69 19.20 -3.41 0.98
N SER A 70 20.23 -3.78 0.20
CA SER A 70 20.78 -5.14 0.17
C SER A 70 21.17 -5.67 1.54
N HIS A 71 21.73 -4.82 2.40
CA HIS A 71 22.13 -5.16 3.76
C HIS A 71 20.97 -5.32 4.75
N LEU A 72 19.75 -4.91 4.37
CA LEU A 72 18.51 -5.06 5.15
C LEU A 72 17.61 -6.18 4.63
N ARG A 73 18.04 -6.93 3.61
CA ARG A 73 17.28 -8.06 3.07
C ARG A 73 17.17 -9.18 4.11
N ASN A 74 16.00 -9.80 4.15
CA ASN A 74 15.71 -10.90 5.07
C ASN A 74 15.80 -12.25 4.34
N THR A 75 16.51 -13.22 4.91
CA THR A 75 16.73 -14.55 4.33
C THR A 75 15.50 -15.46 4.39
N GLN A 76 14.57 -15.24 5.32
CA GLN A 76 13.27 -15.91 5.40
C GLN A 76 12.28 -15.38 4.34
N TYR A 77 12.49 -14.15 3.87
CA TYR A 77 11.70 -13.51 2.81
C TYR A 77 12.58 -13.12 1.62
N PRO A 78 13.28 -14.09 1.00
CA PRO A 78 14.36 -13.80 0.06
C PRO A 78 13.88 -13.03 -1.18
N ARG A 79 12.62 -13.21 -1.59
CA ARG A 79 12.03 -12.48 -2.73
C ARG A 79 11.54 -11.08 -2.39
N CYS A 80 11.26 -10.78 -1.12
CA CYS A 80 10.79 -9.46 -0.72
C CYS A 80 11.93 -8.45 -0.85
N GLY A 81 11.91 -7.71 -1.96
CA GLY A 81 12.90 -6.68 -2.29
C GLY A 81 12.35 -5.26 -2.22
N VAL A 82 11.04 -5.11 -2.10
CA VAL A 82 10.36 -3.81 -2.11
C VAL A 82 9.43 -3.70 -0.90
N LEU A 83 9.38 -2.51 -0.31
CA LEU A 83 8.41 -2.14 0.70
C LEU A 83 7.52 -1.02 0.15
N ALA A 84 6.21 -1.23 0.16
CA ALA A 84 5.25 -0.20 -0.18
C ALA A 84 4.86 0.57 1.09
N ILE A 85 5.30 1.82 1.18
CA ILE A 85 4.97 2.70 2.30
C ILE A 85 3.65 3.37 2.00
N CYS A 86 2.66 3.03 2.81
CA CYS A 86 1.27 3.40 2.60
C CYS A 86 0.73 4.11 3.83
N PRO A 87 0.97 5.44 3.98
CA PRO A 87 0.52 6.17 5.14
C PRO A 87 -1.00 6.08 5.31
N THR A 88 -1.44 5.56 6.45
CA THR A 88 -2.87 5.50 6.81
C THR A 88 -3.29 6.69 7.67
N MET A 89 -2.33 7.40 8.27
CA MET A 89 -2.57 8.50 9.18
C MET A 89 -1.35 9.41 9.26
N ARG A 90 -1.54 10.66 9.70
CA ARG A 90 -0.42 11.59 9.90
C ARG A 90 0.50 11.15 11.03
N ILE A 91 -0.10 10.87 12.17
CA ILE A 91 0.50 10.33 13.38
C ILE A 91 -0.44 9.25 13.92
N PRO A 92 0.03 8.34 14.80
CA PRO A 92 -0.81 7.34 15.44
C PRO A 92 -2.10 7.94 16.04
N MET A 93 -3.25 7.66 15.43
CA MET A 93 -4.56 8.16 15.87
C MET A 93 -5.71 7.33 15.30
N ASN A 94 -6.90 7.47 15.89
CA ASN A 94 -8.14 6.93 15.31
C ASN A 94 -8.46 7.63 13.98
N VAL A 95 -8.71 6.84 12.94
CA VAL A 95 -9.08 7.27 11.58
C VAL A 95 -10.38 6.63 11.08
N SER A 96 -11.22 6.12 11.99
CA SER A 96 -12.52 5.52 11.64
C SER A 96 -13.48 6.50 10.97
N TRP A 97 -13.24 7.81 11.13
CA TRP A 97 -13.96 8.89 10.45
C TRP A 97 -13.62 9.03 8.97
N HIS A 98 -12.53 8.42 8.49
CA HIS A 98 -12.09 8.57 7.11
C HIS A 98 -12.75 7.53 6.21
N GLU A 99 -13.93 7.87 5.68
CA GLU A 99 -14.81 6.90 5.01
C GLU A 99 -14.14 6.13 3.86
N ASP A 100 -13.31 6.76 3.03
CA ASP A 100 -12.73 6.11 1.84
C ASP A 100 -11.23 5.80 1.95
N LEU A 101 -10.70 5.75 3.18
CA LEU A 101 -9.26 5.66 3.44
C LEU A 101 -8.61 4.47 2.71
N VAL A 102 -9.22 3.29 2.84
CA VAL A 102 -8.65 2.05 2.33
C VAL A 102 -8.80 1.98 0.81
N TYR A 103 -9.94 2.40 0.27
CA TYR A 103 -10.16 2.45 -1.17
C TYR A 103 -9.12 3.35 -1.86
N ASN A 104 -8.94 4.59 -1.36
CA ASN A 104 -8.00 5.54 -1.92
C ASN A 104 -6.55 5.06 -1.83
N LEU A 105 -6.15 4.50 -0.69
CA LEU A 105 -4.80 3.97 -0.48
C LEU A 105 -4.52 2.75 -1.38
N MET A 106 -5.50 1.87 -1.56
CA MET A 106 -5.37 0.74 -2.48
C MET A 106 -5.27 1.21 -3.93
N TRP A 107 -6.03 2.24 -4.31
CA TRP A 107 -5.93 2.81 -5.66
C TRP A 107 -4.54 3.39 -5.94
N THR A 108 -3.99 4.18 -5.01
CA THR A 108 -2.64 4.76 -5.17
C THR A 108 -1.56 3.68 -5.16
N LEU A 109 -1.70 2.64 -4.31
CA LEU A 109 -0.81 1.47 -4.34
C LEU A 109 -0.80 0.80 -5.72
N LEU A 110 -1.98 0.53 -6.29
CA LEU A 110 -2.10 -0.10 -7.61
C LEU A 110 -1.50 0.77 -8.73
N CYS A 111 -1.69 2.09 -8.69
CA CYS A 111 -1.04 3.02 -9.61
C CYS A 111 0.50 2.92 -9.52
N GLU A 112 1.07 2.98 -8.31
CA GLU A 112 2.52 2.94 -8.14
C GLU A 112 3.12 1.58 -8.55
N LEU A 113 2.40 0.47 -8.32
CA LEU A 113 2.81 -0.85 -8.77
C LEU A 113 2.86 -0.94 -10.31
N GLU A 114 1.89 -0.36 -11.01
CA GLU A 114 1.90 -0.31 -12.48
C GLU A 114 3.07 0.53 -12.98
N HIS A 115 3.25 1.76 -12.47
CA HIS A 115 4.36 2.62 -12.89
C HIS A 115 5.72 1.95 -12.64
N TRP A 116 5.89 1.30 -11.48
CA TRP A 116 7.09 0.52 -11.19
C TRP A 116 7.32 -0.57 -12.23
N ASN A 117 6.30 -1.36 -12.53
CA ASN A 117 6.41 -2.49 -13.45
C ASN A 117 6.58 -2.08 -14.93
N GLU A 118 6.17 -0.87 -15.30
CA GLU A 118 6.40 -0.28 -16.63
C GLU A 118 7.88 0.07 -16.84
N GLU A 119 8.57 0.53 -15.79
CA GLU A 119 9.98 0.91 -15.84
C GLU A 119 10.94 -0.23 -15.45
N ALA A 120 10.45 -1.23 -14.69
CA ALA A 120 11.27 -2.31 -14.16
C ALA A 120 11.68 -3.34 -15.23
N LYS A 121 12.89 -3.88 -15.06
CA LYS A 121 13.33 -5.10 -15.75
C LYS A 121 12.51 -6.30 -15.28
N GLU A 122 12.46 -7.35 -16.10
CA GLU A 122 11.59 -8.51 -15.85
C GLU A 122 11.85 -9.20 -14.50
N GLU A 123 13.11 -9.19 -14.05
CA GLU A 123 13.58 -9.71 -12.76
C GLU A 123 13.21 -8.83 -11.55
N ASP A 124 12.96 -7.53 -11.77
CA ASP A 124 12.62 -6.55 -10.72
C ASP A 124 11.11 -6.23 -10.67
N LYS A 125 10.31 -6.83 -11.56
CA LYS A 125 8.84 -6.68 -11.56
C LYS A 125 8.22 -7.28 -10.32
N ILE A 126 7.32 -6.51 -9.72
CA ILE A 126 6.51 -6.92 -8.57
C ILE A 126 5.29 -7.67 -9.10
N ARG A 127 5.21 -8.97 -8.81
CA ARG A 127 4.09 -9.84 -9.22
C ARG A 127 3.20 -10.26 -8.06
N LYS A 128 3.78 -10.35 -6.85
CA LYS A 128 3.07 -10.73 -5.63
C LYS A 128 3.29 -9.71 -4.54
N VAL A 129 2.19 -9.17 -4.01
CA VAL A 129 2.19 -8.16 -2.95
C VAL A 129 1.49 -8.73 -1.73
N ALA A 130 2.14 -8.68 -0.57
CA ALA A 130 1.53 -8.99 0.71
C ALA A 130 0.97 -7.70 1.33
N ILE A 131 -0.33 -7.69 1.62
CA ILE A 131 -1.04 -6.52 2.15
C ILE A 131 -1.69 -6.88 3.48
N PRO A 132 -1.35 -6.21 4.59
CA PRO A 132 -2.03 -6.41 5.87
C PRO A 132 -3.36 -5.63 5.92
N GLY A 133 -4.13 -5.82 6.98
CA GLY A 133 -5.27 -4.94 7.27
C GLY A 133 -4.81 -3.48 7.39
N LEU A 134 -5.33 -2.61 6.53
CA LEU A 134 -4.95 -1.20 6.48
C LEU A 134 -5.76 -0.41 7.52
N ALA A 135 -5.07 0.26 8.43
CA ALA A 135 -5.63 1.07 9.52
C ALA A 135 -6.48 0.33 10.57
N THR A 136 -6.58 -1.01 10.52
CA THR A 136 -7.45 -1.80 11.42
C THR A 136 -6.91 -1.98 12.84
N GLY A 137 -5.65 -1.63 13.09
CA GLY A 137 -5.02 -1.63 14.40
C GLY A 137 -5.21 -0.30 15.13
N ILE A 138 -4.13 0.49 15.24
CA ILE A 138 -4.12 1.82 15.88
C ILE A 138 -5.21 2.75 15.31
N GLY A 139 -5.46 2.64 14.00
CA GLY A 139 -6.43 3.47 13.29
C GLY A 139 -7.88 3.19 13.66
N ALA A 140 -8.17 2.08 14.35
CA ALA A 140 -9.52 1.62 14.68
C ALA A 140 -10.47 1.58 13.48
N TYR A 141 -9.92 1.36 12.28
CA TYR A 141 -10.71 1.21 11.08
C TYR A 141 -11.42 -0.14 11.09
N ASP A 142 -12.69 -0.17 10.70
CA ASP A 142 -13.46 -1.41 10.72
C ASP A 142 -12.83 -2.46 9.77
N PRO A 143 -12.52 -3.69 10.26
CA PRO A 143 -11.87 -4.71 9.44
C PRO A 143 -12.70 -5.20 8.25
N GLU A 144 -14.03 -5.23 8.38
CA GLU A 144 -14.92 -5.66 7.30
C GLU A 144 -15.00 -4.59 6.21
N LYS A 145 -15.17 -3.32 6.60
CA LYS A 145 -15.08 -2.16 5.71
C LYS A 145 -13.73 -2.11 4.99
N CYS A 146 -12.63 -2.35 5.71
CA CYS A 146 -11.29 -2.46 5.14
C CYS A 146 -11.23 -3.51 4.02
N ALA A 147 -11.67 -4.74 4.29
CA ALA A 147 -11.65 -5.83 3.31
C ALA A 147 -12.53 -5.52 2.08
N ARG A 148 -13.73 -4.99 2.29
CA ARG A 148 -14.66 -4.61 1.20
C ARG A 148 -14.05 -3.53 0.31
N GLN A 149 -13.46 -2.49 0.89
CA GLN A 149 -12.82 -1.42 0.11
C GLN A 149 -11.58 -1.88 -0.66
N MET A 150 -10.78 -2.80 -0.10
CA MET A 150 -9.68 -3.42 -0.84
C MET A 150 -10.16 -4.13 -2.10
N VAL A 151 -11.22 -4.94 -1.98
CA VAL A 151 -11.79 -5.67 -3.11
C VAL A 151 -12.37 -4.71 -4.16
N LEU A 152 -13.10 -3.68 -3.72
CA LEU A 152 -13.66 -2.67 -4.61
C LEU A 152 -12.58 -1.91 -5.39
N ALA A 153 -11.52 -1.47 -4.71
CA ALA A 153 -10.40 -0.79 -5.36
C ALA A 153 -9.75 -1.66 -6.44
N VAL A 154 -9.45 -2.93 -6.14
CA VAL A 154 -8.89 -3.87 -7.12
C VAL A 154 -9.84 -4.09 -8.30
N LYS A 155 -11.14 -4.27 -8.03
CA LYS A 155 -12.15 -4.48 -9.07
C LYS A 155 -12.21 -3.28 -10.02
N PHE A 156 -12.41 -2.09 -9.49
CA PHE A 156 -12.57 -0.88 -10.29
C PHE A 156 -11.27 -0.46 -10.98
N PHE A 157 -10.12 -0.69 -10.36
CA PHE A 157 -8.83 -0.44 -11.02
C PHE A 157 -8.65 -1.33 -12.25
N ARG A 158 -8.98 -2.63 -12.13
CA ARG A 158 -8.95 -3.56 -13.27
C ARG A 158 -9.92 -3.18 -14.38
N GLU A 159 -11.12 -2.75 -14.02
CA GLU A 159 -12.10 -2.24 -15.00
C GLU A 159 -11.58 -0.99 -15.71
N ALA A 160 -11.01 -0.02 -14.99
CA ALA A 160 -10.42 1.19 -15.56
C ALA A 160 -9.26 0.88 -16.53
N ARG A 161 -8.45 -0.15 -16.23
CA ARG A 161 -7.34 -0.60 -17.09
C ARG A 161 -7.76 -1.48 -18.26
N SER A 162 -8.98 -2.01 -18.26
CA SER A 162 -9.50 -2.83 -19.35
C SER A 162 -9.60 -2.02 -20.66
N GLN A 163 -9.67 -2.71 -21.80
CA GLN A 163 -9.83 -2.05 -23.10
C GLN A 163 -11.09 -1.17 -23.13
N GLU A 164 -12.20 -1.69 -22.62
CA GLU A 164 -13.46 -0.95 -22.50
C GLU A 164 -13.33 0.26 -21.56
N GLY A 165 -12.63 0.10 -20.43
CA GLY A 165 -12.33 1.21 -19.50
C GLY A 165 -11.55 2.34 -20.16
N LYS A 166 -10.51 2.00 -20.93
CA LYS A 166 -9.71 2.95 -21.70
C LYS A 166 -10.53 3.69 -22.76
N GLU A 167 -11.42 2.99 -23.46
CA GLU A 167 -12.32 3.59 -24.45
C GLU A 167 -13.34 4.55 -23.81
N ARG A 168 -13.91 4.17 -22.65
CA ARG A 168 -14.78 5.06 -21.86
C ARG A 168 -14.05 6.33 -21.42
N LEU A 169 -12.79 6.21 -21.00
CA LEU A 169 -11.92 7.34 -20.62
C LEU A 169 -11.61 8.25 -21.81
N ALA A 170 -11.21 7.68 -22.95
CA ALA A 170 -10.89 8.42 -24.16
C ALA A 170 -12.07 9.26 -24.67
N ASN A 171 -13.30 8.75 -24.49
CA ASN A 171 -14.53 9.42 -24.90
C ASN A 171 -15.08 10.44 -23.87
N ARG A 172 -14.34 10.74 -22.78
CA ARG A 172 -14.76 11.62 -21.67
C ARG A 172 -16.09 11.21 -21.02
N ALA A 173 -16.54 9.97 -21.19
CA ALA A 173 -17.80 9.46 -20.66
C ALA A 173 -17.73 9.07 -19.17
N TRP A 174 -16.59 9.34 -18.50
CA TRP A 174 -16.29 8.84 -17.17
C TRP A 174 -16.91 9.65 -16.02
N THR A 175 -17.25 10.92 -16.22
CA THR A 175 -17.51 11.84 -15.10
C THR A 175 -18.84 11.58 -14.38
N THR A 176 -19.92 11.24 -15.07
CA THR A 176 -21.25 11.13 -14.42
C THR A 176 -21.60 9.71 -13.97
N ASN A 177 -21.24 8.69 -14.76
CA ASN A 177 -21.58 7.31 -14.43
C ASN A 177 -20.62 6.66 -13.42
N ALA A 178 -19.32 6.97 -13.48
CA ALA A 178 -18.36 6.36 -12.56
C ALA A 178 -18.54 6.86 -11.11
N PHE A 179 -18.89 8.14 -10.94
CA PHE A 179 -19.21 8.72 -9.64
C PHE A 179 -20.37 7.96 -8.97
N ASN A 180 -21.51 7.82 -9.67
CA ASN A 180 -22.66 7.10 -9.12
C ASN A 180 -22.38 5.61 -8.84
N ILE A 181 -21.55 4.95 -9.65
CA ILE A 181 -21.19 3.54 -9.42
C ILE A 181 -20.33 3.40 -8.16
N LEU A 182 -19.34 4.29 -7.97
CA LEU A 182 -18.49 4.28 -6.80
C LEU A 182 -19.29 4.60 -5.54
N GLU A 183 -20.05 5.69 -5.55
CA GLU A 183 -20.90 6.10 -4.41
C GLU A 183 -21.85 4.97 -3.98
N ASN A 184 -22.56 4.34 -4.92
CA ASN A 184 -23.44 3.21 -4.62
C ASN A 184 -22.66 2.01 -4.05
N ALA A 185 -21.48 1.71 -4.59
CA ALA A 185 -20.66 0.60 -4.12
C ALA A 185 -20.07 0.86 -2.72
N MET A 186 -19.65 2.10 -2.44
CA MET A 186 -19.12 2.51 -1.14
C MET A 186 -20.23 2.54 -0.09
N GLN A 187 -21.43 3.01 -0.43
CA GLN A 187 -22.59 2.95 0.46
C GLN A 187 -22.96 1.50 0.82
N VAL A 188 -22.84 0.55 -0.12
CA VAL A 188 -23.01 -0.89 0.19
C VAL A 188 -21.86 -1.43 1.04
N ALA A 189 -20.63 -0.96 0.81
CA ALA A 189 -19.46 -1.40 1.58
C ALA A 189 -19.50 -0.95 3.04
N ASP A 190 -20.20 0.15 3.31
CA ASP A 190 -20.32 0.79 4.62
C ASP A 190 -21.47 0.27 5.50
N ASN A 191 -22.41 -0.50 4.92
CA ASN A 191 -23.56 -1.11 5.61
C ASN A 191 -23.31 -2.56 6.04
#